data_AF-A0A949ZUD4-F1
#
_entry.id   AF-A0A949ZUD4-F1
#
_cell.length_a   1.000
_cell.length_b   1.000
_cell.length_c   1.000
_cell.angle_alpha   90.00
_cell.angle_beta   90.00
_cell.angle_gamma   90.00
#
_symmetry.space_group_name_H-M   'P 1'
#
loop_
_entity.id
_entity.type
_entity.pdbx_description
1 polymer ?
#
loop_
_entity_poly.entity_id
_entity_poly.type
_entity_poly.pdbx_seq_one_letter_code
_entity_poly.pdbx_strand_id
1 'polypeptide(L)'
;MTSDPAGSFEDPRTKLRSSRLDVPNVPARIFSLLLTVCCAACSGGGSGATQPTLKSIQISPASANILPGQNLQFQATGTYSDGSTDDITMQASWVSSQTSAVNIGASGQASALATGSTVIRAQLAGVMATATLSVAPSTWHVARYEAEAGMLSGAAAVVGAADGSDRAVGDLGGEASGRRAVTLIGAGDSVAWTVAASEASANAVVLRFSIPDAPGGGGLSGSLDLAIANKNGASRFADSLQLTSRYSWLYGGVMDGTKLYDVPANATTYATAATPTHLYDEIQLKLPIVLAAGDTITLSRNMAAAFGVIAVDFVELETVPAALTPASGYLSLTDPRCGAIALDLRNSNSVFDGADDSSYGSVFNAVIGINPYNPASFSVQEKVTYSTNPASDALQDTVASAASAGMSMFALADHNLHSLQTCLALAAASGSGLAGVFVPPGRYYVRGVLPVPSNIALQGAGMWYSKFTAVDTEAPSAVTVNGRTGIAGLSGNLVISSPTGGSTGVRLSNFAIFGNVTQRDV
;
A
#
# COMPACT_ATOMS: atom_id res chain seq x y z
N MET A 1 12.99 18.93 63.01
CA MET A 1 11.58 19.39 63.02
C MET A 1 11.14 19.38 61.56
N THR A 2 10.65 18.23 61.05
CA THR A 2 9.21 17.90 60.92
C THR A 2 8.48 18.97 60.10
N SER A 3 7.86 18.72 58.96
CA SER A 3 6.99 17.59 58.60
C SER A 3 6.71 17.55 57.09
N ASP A 4 6.63 16.34 56.54
CA ASP A 4 5.88 15.99 55.33
C ASP A 4 4.36 16.20 55.56
N PRO A 5 3.55 16.36 54.50
CA PRO A 5 2.68 15.22 54.23
C PRO A 5 2.46 14.89 52.74
N ALA A 6 2.30 13.58 52.55
CA ALA A 6 1.93 12.88 51.33
C ALA A 6 0.63 13.36 50.67
N GLY A 7 0.64 13.43 49.34
CA GLY A 7 -0.53 13.36 48.47
C GLY A 7 -0.37 12.21 47.48
N SER A 8 -1.05 11.10 47.76
CA SER A 8 -1.08 9.88 46.94
C SER A 8 -1.83 10.11 45.63
N PHE A 9 -1.19 9.79 44.51
CA PHE A 9 -1.78 9.73 43.18
C PHE A 9 -2.58 8.42 43.03
N GLU A 10 -3.90 8.50 42.98
CA GLU A 10 -4.79 7.35 42.82
C GLU A 10 -4.84 6.83 41.36
N ASP A 11 -4.78 5.50 41.24
CA ASP A 11 -4.97 4.69 40.02
C ASP A 11 -6.45 4.69 39.59
N PRO A 12 -6.80 5.04 38.33
CA PRO A 12 -8.19 5.10 37.88
C PRO A 12 -8.87 3.74 37.64
N ARG A 13 -8.30 2.60 38.10
CA ARG A 13 -8.85 1.25 37.85
C ARG A 13 -9.84 0.69 38.88
N THR A 14 -10.41 1.50 39.77
CA THR A 14 -11.41 1.03 40.74
C THR A 14 -12.63 1.94 40.86
N LYS A 15 -13.50 1.89 39.85
CA LYS A 15 -14.94 2.13 40.05
C LYS A 15 -15.72 1.08 39.26
N LEU A 16 -16.32 0.15 39.99
CA LEU A 16 -17.65 -0.44 39.77
C LEU A 16 -17.78 -1.72 40.62
N ARG A 17 -18.35 -1.58 41.82
CA ARG A 17 -19.09 -2.67 42.46
C ARG A 17 -20.48 -2.14 42.84
N SER A 18 -21.45 -3.03 42.64
CA SER A 18 -22.76 -3.09 43.31
C SER A 18 -23.86 -2.13 42.83
N SER A 19 -24.59 -2.59 41.81
CA SER A 19 -26.05 -2.47 41.79
C SER A 19 -26.66 -3.80 41.33
N ARG A 20 -27.23 -4.55 42.28
CA ARG A 20 -28.31 -5.50 42.02
C ARG A 20 -29.59 -4.68 41.84
N LEU A 21 -30.28 -4.81 40.72
CA LEU A 21 -31.73 -5.06 40.67
C LEU A 21 -32.20 -5.36 39.23
N ASP A 22 -32.98 -6.44 39.15
CA ASP A 22 -34.03 -6.78 38.19
C ASP A 22 -33.71 -7.08 36.73
N VAL A 23 -33.60 -8.39 36.45
CA VAL A 23 -33.74 -9.00 35.13
C VAL A 23 -35.24 -9.07 34.78
N PRO A 24 -35.71 -8.45 33.69
CA PRO A 24 -37.03 -8.75 33.16
C PRO A 24 -36.98 -10.07 32.40
N ASN A 25 -37.76 -11.04 32.87
CA ASN A 25 -38.15 -12.24 32.14
C ASN A 25 -38.72 -11.87 30.76
N VAL A 26 -38.05 -12.28 29.67
CA VAL A 26 -38.66 -12.41 28.33
C VAL A 26 -38.10 -13.68 27.67
N PRO A 27 -38.96 -14.54 27.08
CA PRO A 27 -38.70 -15.96 26.97
C PRO A 27 -37.83 -16.31 25.77
N ALA A 28 -36.99 -17.33 25.94
CA ALA A 28 -36.32 -18.01 24.84
C ALA A 28 -37.38 -18.56 23.87
N ARG A 29 -37.37 -18.05 22.64
CA ARG A 29 -38.14 -18.57 21.52
C ARG A 29 -37.62 -19.96 21.16
N ILE A 30 -38.38 -20.97 21.57
CA ILE A 30 -38.30 -22.34 21.06
C ILE A 30 -38.84 -22.31 19.62
N PHE A 31 -38.02 -22.65 18.64
CA PHE A 31 -38.48 -22.90 17.28
C PHE A 31 -38.64 -24.41 17.07
N SER A 32 -39.90 -24.82 17.12
CA SER A 32 -40.56 -25.96 16.45
C SER A 32 -39.76 -27.23 16.16
N LEU A 33 -39.97 -28.24 16.99
CA LEU A 33 -40.15 -29.62 16.52
C LEU A 33 -41.66 -29.92 16.61
N LEU A 34 -42.37 -29.83 15.48
CA LEU A 34 -43.75 -30.31 15.38
C LEU A 34 -43.70 -31.83 15.27
N LEU A 35 -44.06 -32.55 16.34
CA LEU A 35 -44.52 -33.92 16.23
C LEU A 35 -45.88 -34.04 16.92
N THR A 36 -46.91 -33.83 16.12
CA THR A 36 -48.31 -34.10 16.46
C THR A 36 -48.48 -35.61 16.60
N VAL A 37 -48.63 -36.11 17.83
CA VAL A 37 -49.21 -37.45 18.06
C VAL A 37 -50.73 -37.28 18.03
N CYS A 38 -51.29 -37.42 16.83
CA CYS A 38 -52.71 -37.71 16.66
C CYS A 38 -52.85 -39.24 16.69
N CYS A 39 -53.41 -39.77 17.77
CA CYS A 39 -53.92 -41.14 17.79
C CYS A 39 -55.20 -41.17 16.94
N ALA A 40 -55.04 -41.54 15.67
CA ALA A 40 -56.11 -42.11 14.87
C ALA A 40 -55.49 -43.20 13.99
N ALA A 41 -55.97 -44.43 14.18
CA ALA A 41 -55.63 -45.56 13.35
C ALA A 41 -55.95 -45.27 11.88
N CYS A 42 -54.94 -45.39 11.01
CA CYS A 42 -55.12 -45.75 9.61
C CYS A 42 -53.79 -46.31 9.09
N SER A 43 -53.83 -47.58 8.72
CA SER A 43 -52.78 -48.29 7.99
C SER A 43 -52.56 -47.67 6.61
N GLY A 44 -51.36 -47.12 6.36
CA GLY A 44 -50.93 -46.67 5.05
C GLY A 44 -49.40 -46.61 5.01
N GLY A 45 -48.78 -47.49 4.21
CA GLY A 45 -47.33 -47.62 4.11
C GLY A 45 -46.65 -46.35 3.59
N GLY A 46 -45.80 -45.76 4.43
CA GLY A 46 -44.88 -44.69 4.04
C GLY A 46 -43.50 -45.28 3.76
N SER A 47 -43.06 -45.19 2.50
CA SER A 47 -41.72 -45.56 2.05
C SER A 47 -40.66 -44.85 2.90
N GLY A 48 -39.85 -45.62 3.62
CA GLY A 48 -38.69 -45.11 4.35
C GLY A 48 -37.64 -44.60 3.38
N ALA A 49 -37.69 -43.31 3.05
CA ALA A 49 -36.57 -42.63 2.39
C ALA A 49 -35.40 -42.60 3.37
N THR A 50 -34.38 -43.44 3.12
CA THR A 50 -33.14 -43.44 3.90
C THR A 50 -32.46 -42.09 3.73
N GLN A 51 -32.22 -41.38 4.85
CA GLN A 51 -31.54 -40.09 4.84
C GLN A 51 -30.16 -40.23 4.16
N PRO A 52 -29.77 -39.31 3.27
CA PRO A 52 -28.53 -39.45 2.52
C PRO A 52 -27.33 -39.34 3.47
N THR A 53 -26.33 -40.19 3.24
CA THR A 53 -25.14 -40.31 4.11
C THR A 53 -23.99 -39.51 3.52
N LEU A 54 -23.21 -38.83 4.36
CA LEU A 54 -22.05 -38.06 3.92
C LEU A 54 -20.99 -38.98 3.29
N LYS A 55 -20.54 -38.65 2.08
CA LYS A 55 -19.55 -39.43 1.31
C LYS A 55 -18.18 -38.76 1.27
N SER A 56 -18.13 -37.45 1.07
CA SER A 56 -16.88 -36.69 0.97
C SER A 56 -17.02 -35.29 1.54
N ILE A 57 -15.87 -34.71 1.89
CA ILE A 57 -15.75 -33.30 2.28
C ILE A 57 -14.72 -32.66 1.34
N GLN A 58 -14.98 -31.44 0.89
CA GLN A 58 -14.02 -30.58 0.21
C GLN A 58 -13.77 -29.34 1.05
N ILE A 59 -12.50 -28.97 1.25
CA ILE A 59 -12.12 -27.74 1.94
C ILE A 59 -11.69 -26.69 0.90
N SER A 60 -12.19 -25.47 1.04
CA SER A 60 -11.78 -24.30 0.24
C SER A 60 -11.28 -23.17 1.14
N PRO A 61 -10.12 -22.55 0.85
CA PRO A 61 -9.15 -22.96 -0.18
C PRO A 61 -8.47 -24.29 0.18
N ALA A 62 -8.03 -25.06 -0.83
CA ALA A 62 -7.29 -26.31 -0.60
C ALA A 62 -5.84 -26.06 -0.12
N SER A 63 -5.29 -24.89 -0.43
CA SER A 63 -4.00 -24.42 0.06
C SER A 63 -3.98 -22.90 0.14
N ALA A 64 -3.31 -22.32 1.14
CA ALA A 64 -3.10 -20.87 1.22
C ALA A 64 -1.78 -20.51 1.92
N ASN A 65 -1.31 -19.28 1.69
CA ASN A 65 -0.16 -18.68 2.35
C ASN A 65 -0.58 -17.36 3.00
N ILE A 66 -0.31 -17.19 4.29
CA ILE A 66 -0.63 -15.97 5.05
C ILE A 66 0.55 -15.54 5.91
N LEU A 67 0.49 -14.33 6.48
CA LEU A 67 1.51 -13.80 7.40
C LEU A 67 1.07 -13.95 8.87
N PRO A 68 2.00 -13.96 9.84
CA PRO A 68 1.68 -13.89 11.27
C PRO A 68 0.72 -12.72 11.56
N GLY A 69 -0.32 -12.98 12.37
CA GLY A 69 -1.37 -12.01 12.70
C GLY A 69 -2.53 -11.94 11.70
N GLN A 70 -2.45 -12.60 10.53
CA GLN A 70 -3.57 -12.69 9.59
C GLN A 70 -4.53 -13.81 9.95
N ASN A 71 -5.79 -13.65 9.51
CA ASN A 71 -6.82 -14.66 9.62
C ASN A 71 -7.24 -15.13 8.21
N LEU A 72 -7.62 -16.39 8.07
CA LEU A 72 -8.13 -16.99 6.83
C LEU A 72 -9.37 -17.82 7.15
N GLN A 73 -10.44 -17.66 6.37
CA GLN A 73 -11.64 -18.47 6.49
C GLN A 73 -11.55 -19.70 5.58
N PHE A 74 -11.71 -20.89 6.16
CA PHE A 74 -11.94 -22.12 5.40
C PHE A 74 -13.43 -22.45 5.35
N GLN A 75 -13.89 -22.97 4.22
CA GLN A 75 -15.24 -23.52 4.03
C GLN A 75 -15.15 -25.03 3.80
N ALA A 76 -16.06 -25.80 4.39
CA ALA A 76 -16.20 -27.23 4.15
C ALA A 76 -17.53 -27.53 3.43
N THR A 77 -17.44 -28.11 2.24
CA THR A 77 -18.61 -28.58 1.47
C THR A 77 -18.69 -30.10 1.54
N GLY A 78 -19.82 -30.62 2.02
CA GLY A 78 -20.10 -32.05 2.07
C GLY A 78 -20.81 -32.53 0.80
N THR A 79 -20.47 -33.72 0.31
CA THR A 79 -21.23 -34.42 -0.75
C THR A 79 -21.86 -35.69 -0.18
N TYR A 80 -23.14 -35.90 -0.40
CA TYR A 80 -23.90 -37.02 0.17
C TYR A 80 -24.17 -38.14 -0.84
N SER A 81 -24.64 -39.29 -0.36
CA SER A 81 -24.86 -40.51 -1.15
C SER A 81 -25.92 -40.38 -2.24
N ASP A 82 -26.80 -39.39 -2.16
CA ASP A 82 -27.78 -39.05 -3.19
C ASP A 82 -27.26 -38.03 -4.21
N GLY A 83 -25.99 -37.61 -4.09
CA GLY A 83 -25.35 -36.61 -4.94
C GLY A 83 -25.59 -35.17 -4.53
N SER A 84 -26.40 -34.91 -3.49
CA SER A 84 -26.60 -33.57 -2.95
C SER A 84 -25.33 -33.03 -2.29
N THR A 85 -25.22 -31.70 -2.19
CA THR A 85 -24.12 -31.01 -1.51
C THR A 85 -24.64 -30.01 -0.50
N ASP A 86 -23.94 -29.84 0.62
CA ASP A 86 -24.30 -28.87 1.66
C ASP A 86 -23.07 -28.17 2.24
N ASP A 87 -23.24 -26.95 2.75
CA ASP A 87 -22.21 -26.26 3.53
C ASP A 87 -22.23 -26.78 4.96
N ILE A 88 -21.19 -27.54 5.29
CA ILE A 88 -21.02 -28.17 6.59
C ILE A 88 -19.99 -27.46 7.46
N THR A 89 -19.58 -26.23 7.12
CA THR A 89 -18.51 -25.48 7.81
C THR A 89 -18.74 -25.38 9.32
N MET A 90 -19.97 -25.08 9.73
CA MET A 90 -20.36 -24.96 11.14
C MET A 90 -20.63 -26.32 11.82
N GLN A 91 -20.74 -27.40 11.05
CA GLN A 91 -21.01 -28.75 11.53
C GLN A 91 -19.72 -29.56 11.68
N ALA A 92 -18.72 -29.28 10.84
CA ALA A 92 -17.44 -29.97 10.84
C ALA A 92 -16.61 -29.61 12.08
N SER A 93 -15.92 -30.59 12.64
CA SER A 93 -14.87 -30.36 13.62
C SER A 93 -13.57 -29.98 12.90
N TRP A 94 -13.05 -28.79 13.22
CA TRP A 94 -11.82 -28.25 12.65
C TRP A 94 -10.61 -28.47 13.55
N VAL A 95 -9.47 -28.86 12.98
CA VAL A 95 -8.21 -29.06 13.70
C VAL A 95 -7.04 -28.54 12.86
N SER A 96 -6.08 -27.88 13.52
CA SER A 96 -4.77 -27.53 12.95
C SER A 96 -3.71 -28.50 13.46
N SER A 97 -2.84 -29.00 12.59
CA SER A 97 -1.75 -29.90 13.00
C SER A 97 -0.66 -29.19 13.80
N GLN A 98 -0.55 -27.86 13.69
CA GLN A 98 0.46 -27.03 14.33
C GLN A 98 -0.20 -25.81 15.00
N THR A 99 -0.81 -26.00 16.17
CA THR A 99 -1.56 -24.94 16.87
C THR A 99 -0.69 -23.77 17.35
N SER A 100 0.62 -23.97 17.46
CA SER A 100 1.59 -22.90 17.74
C SER A 100 1.84 -21.98 16.54
N ALA A 101 1.62 -22.45 15.31
CA ALA A 101 1.74 -21.65 14.09
C ALA A 101 0.38 -21.08 13.65
N VAL A 102 -0.68 -21.89 13.70
CA VAL A 102 -2.03 -21.50 13.31
C VAL A 102 -3.06 -22.13 14.26
N ASN A 103 -3.89 -21.29 14.88
CA ASN A 103 -5.10 -21.73 15.56
C ASN A 103 -6.28 -21.77 14.57
N ILE A 104 -7.24 -22.67 14.74
CA ILE A 104 -8.47 -22.69 13.93
C ILE A 104 -9.70 -22.83 14.82
N GLY A 105 -10.66 -21.92 14.65
CA GLY A 105 -11.92 -21.91 15.38
C GLY A 105 -12.95 -22.90 14.81
N ALA A 106 -14.01 -23.16 15.58
CA ALA A 106 -15.09 -24.07 15.21
C ALA A 106 -15.87 -23.64 13.95
N SER A 107 -15.80 -22.36 13.57
CA SER A 107 -16.38 -21.83 12.34
C SER A 107 -15.46 -21.96 11.12
N GLY A 108 -14.30 -22.62 11.22
CA GLY A 108 -13.32 -22.73 10.13
C GLY A 108 -12.41 -21.50 9.97
N GLN A 109 -12.46 -20.53 10.89
CA GLN A 109 -11.57 -19.37 10.87
C GLN A 109 -10.20 -19.72 11.44
N ALA A 110 -9.17 -19.73 10.59
CA ALA A 110 -7.78 -19.89 10.96
C ALA A 110 -7.15 -18.53 11.33
N SER A 111 -6.31 -18.52 12.37
CA SER A 111 -5.53 -17.36 12.85
C SER A 111 -4.05 -17.73 12.91
N ALA A 112 -3.24 -17.06 12.09
CA ALA A 112 -1.79 -17.24 12.08
C ALA A 112 -1.15 -16.57 13.29
N LEU A 113 -0.41 -17.35 14.06
CA LEU A 113 0.28 -16.93 15.28
C LEU A 113 1.79 -16.80 15.06
N ALA A 114 2.37 -17.77 14.36
CA ALA A 114 3.80 -17.87 14.13
C ALA A 114 4.10 -18.59 12.81
N THR A 115 5.34 -18.44 12.35
CA THR A 115 5.81 -18.98 11.07
C THR A 115 5.81 -20.51 11.08
N GLY A 116 5.55 -21.12 9.92
CA GLY A 116 5.51 -22.57 9.76
C GLY A 116 4.41 -23.05 8.83
N SER A 117 4.41 -24.35 8.51
CA SER A 117 3.36 -24.98 7.71
C SER A 117 2.46 -25.84 8.60
N THR A 118 1.15 -25.79 8.37
CA THR A 118 0.15 -26.61 9.05
C THR A 118 -0.77 -27.30 8.05
N VAL A 119 -1.33 -28.43 8.45
CA VAL A 119 -2.45 -29.07 7.79
C VAL A 119 -3.72 -28.74 8.57
N ILE A 120 -4.67 -28.11 7.89
CA ILE A 120 -6.02 -27.88 8.40
C ILE A 120 -6.88 -29.08 8.05
N ARG A 121 -7.57 -29.65 9.03
CA ARG A 121 -8.46 -30.80 8.88
C ARG A 121 -9.89 -30.43 9.25
N ALA A 122 -10.84 -30.79 8.39
CA ALA A 122 -12.27 -30.79 8.69
C ALA A 122 -12.76 -32.23 8.77
N GLN A 123 -13.59 -32.55 9.76
CA GLN A 123 -14.19 -33.87 9.93
C GLN A 123 -15.67 -33.76 10.30
N LEU A 124 -16.50 -34.60 9.68
CA LEU A 124 -17.91 -34.77 10.04
C LEU A 124 -18.31 -36.23 9.81
N ALA A 125 -19.02 -36.84 10.77
CA ALA A 125 -19.51 -38.22 10.69
C ALA A 125 -18.44 -39.25 10.27
N GLY A 126 -17.18 -39.06 10.69
CA GLY A 126 -16.06 -39.94 10.35
C GLY A 126 -15.40 -39.67 9.00
N VAL A 127 -15.99 -38.85 8.12
CA VAL A 127 -15.40 -38.42 6.85
C VAL A 127 -14.46 -37.25 7.10
N MET A 128 -13.28 -37.26 6.48
CA MET A 128 -12.23 -36.24 6.67
C MET A 128 -11.78 -35.63 5.35
N ALA A 129 -11.39 -34.36 5.40
CA ALA A 129 -10.65 -33.67 4.34
C ALA A 129 -9.53 -32.81 4.95
N THR A 130 -8.57 -32.45 4.12
CA THR A 130 -7.40 -31.65 4.52
C THR A 130 -7.13 -30.51 3.55
N ALA A 131 -6.65 -29.39 4.07
CA ALA A 131 -6.07 -28.28 3.33
C ALA A 131 -4.70 -27.93 3.93
N THR A 132 -3.82 -27.30 3.14
CA THR A 132 -2.52 -26.82 3.63
C THR A 132 -2.55 -25.31 3.88
N LEU A 133 -1.90 -24.87 4.95
CA LEU A 133 -1.73 -23.45 5.24
C LEU A 133 -0.30 -23.19 5.65
N SER A 134 0.38 -22.31 4.93
CA SER A 134 1.71 -21.83 5.30
C SER A 134 1.62 -20.44 5.92
N VAL A 135 2.30 -20.26 7.04
CA VAL A 135 2.58 -18.95 7.65
C VAL A 135 4.02 -18.60 7.30
N ALA A 136 4.18 -17.70 6.34
CA ALA A 136 5.50 -17.27 5.92
C ALA A 136 6.19 -16.44 7.04
N PRO A 137 7.54 -16.42 7.10
CA PRO A 137 8.27 -15.47 7.94
C PRO A 137 7.73 -14.05 7.81
N SER A 138 7.46 -13.39 8.95
CA SER A 138 7.14 -11.95 8.96
C SER A 138 8.37 -11.07 8.80
N THR A 139 9.54 -11.65 8.58
CA THR A 139 10.69 -10.90 8.10
C THR A 139 10.39 -10.56 6.65
N TRP A 140 9.88 -9.35 6.42
CA TRP A 140 10.19 -8.64 5.19
C TRP A 140 11.71 -8.61 5.13
N HIS A 141 12.28 -9.60 4.44
CA HIS A 141 13.71 -9.65 4.23
C HIS A 141 14.02 -8.61 3.17
N VAL A 142 14.61 -7.52 3.63
CA VAL A 142 15.10 -6.45 2.77
C VAL A 142 16.61 -6.56 2.79
N ALA A 143 17.19 -6.97 1.68
CA ALA A 143 18.64 -7.06 1.55
C ALA A 143 19.18 -5.73 1.07
N ARG A 144 19.93 -5.04 1.92
CA ARG A 144 20.57 -3.77 1.59
C ARG A 144 21.96 -4.00 1.01
N TYR A 145 22.23 -3.32 -0.10
CA TYR A 145 23.51 -3.24 -0.77
C TYR A 145 23.96 -1.77 -0.77
N GLU A 146 24.81 -1.43 0.20
CA GLU A 146 25.41 -0.09 0.31
C GLU A 146 26.30 0.20 -0.91
N ALA A 147 26.25 1.41 -1.45
CA ALA A 147 26.95 1.77 -2.68
C ALA A 147 28.47 1.81 -2.53
N GLU A 148 28.97 2.22 -1.37
CA GLU A 148 30.40 2.22 -1.08
C GLU A 148 31.02 0.81 -0.99
N ALA A 149 30.19 -0.23 -0.93
CA ALA A 149 30.61 -1.63 -1.03
C ALA A 149 30.49 -2.19 -2.46
N GLY A 150 29.94 -1.42 -3.40
CA GLY A 150 29.76 -1.81 -4.79
C GLY A 150 31.04 -1.71 -5.62
N MET A 151 31.03 -2.37 -6.78
CA MET A 151 32.08 -2.26 -7.78
C MET A 151 31.89 -0.97 -8.58
N LEU A 152 32.85 -0.05 -8.47
CA LEU A 152 32.80 1.26 -9.13
C LEU A 152 33.45 1.22 -10.52
N SER A 153 32.93 2.00 -11.45
CA SER A 153 33.51 2.21 -12.78
C SER A 153 33.48 3.69 -13.17
N GLY A 154 34.34 4.07 -14.12
CA GLY A 154 34.50 5.46 -14.54
C GLY A 154 35.19 6.31 -13.47
N ALA A 155 34.68 7.51 -13.26
CA ALA A 155 35.10 8.45 -12.21
C ALA A 155 34.23 8.37 -10.95
N ALA A 156 33.37 7.34 -10.84
CA ALA A 156 32.55 7.12 -9.66
C ALA A 156 33.40 7.05 -8.39
N ALA A 157 33.02 7.78 -7.35
CA ALA A 157 33.84 7.93 -6.14
C ALA A 157 32.99 7.91 -4.87
N VAL A 158 33.55 7.27 -3.83
CA VAL A 158 32.93 7.28 -2.50
C VAL A 158 33.14 8.64 -1.84
N VAL A 159 32.08 9.19 -1.26
CA VAL A 159 32.07 10.38 -0.40
C VAL A 159 31.78 9.99 1.06
N GLY A 160 32.10 10.89 1.99
CA GLY A 160 32.05 10.63 3.42
C GLY A 160 33.35 10.04 3.99
N ALA A 161 33.54 10.18 5.30
CA ALA A 161 34.73 9.69 5.99
C ALA A 161 34.83 8.15 5.94
N ALA A 162 36.01 7.61 5.65
CA ALA A 162 36.22 6.16 5.49
C ALA A 162 35.92 5.35 6.76
N ASP A 163 36.05 5.97 7.93
CA ASP A 163 35.71 5.38 9.24
C ASP A 163 34.22 5.58 9.61
N GLY A 164 33.43 6.17 8.70
CA GLY A 164 32.02 6.47 8.91
C GLY A 164 31.81 7.51 10.02
N SER A 165 32.79 8.37 10.31
CA SER A 165 32.69 9.43 11.33
C SER A 165 32.02 10.72 10.84
N ASP A 166 31.70 10.82 9.55
CA ASP A 166 31.08 12.02 8.98
C ASP A 166 29.67 12.23 9.54
N ARG A 167 29.47 13.38 10.19
CA ARG A 167 28.18 13.79 10.77
C ARG A 167 27.78 15.19 10.30
N ALA A 168 28.41 15.70 9.23
CA ALA A 168 28.07 17.00 8.69
C ALA A 168 26.65 16.97 8.13
N VAL A 169 25.82 17.88 8.62
CA VAL A 169 24.46 18.11 8.09
C VAL A 169 24.58 18.83 6.74
N GLY A 170 23.77 18.44 5.77
CA GLY A 170 23.85 18.99 4.42
C GLY A 170 25.04 18.51 3.60
N ASP A 171 25.72 17.46 4.09
CA ASP A 171 26.76 16.76 3.36
C ASP A 171 26.23 15.40 2.86
N LEU A 172 26.62 15.02 1.64
CA LEU A 172 26.20 13.77 1.03
C LEU A 172 26.66 12.55 1.84
N GLY A 173 27.90 12.54 2.34
CA GLY A 173 28.38 11.48 3.24
C GLY A 173 27.68 11.56 4.59
N GLY A 174 27.62 12.75 5.19
CA GLY A 174 27.00 12.96 6.49
C GLY A 174 25.52 12.52 6.60
N GLU A 175 24.73 12.58 5.53
CA GLU A 175 23.30 12.17 5.51
C GLU A 175 23.01 10.80 4.86
N ALA A 176 24.03 10.12 4.36
CA ALA A 176 23.91 8.77 3.81
C ALA A 176 23.79 7.67 4.89
N SER A 177 23.26 6.51 4.51
CA SER A 177 23.41 5.28 5.30
C SER A 177 24.90 4.95 5.44
N GLY A 178 25.30 4.41 6.59
CA GLY A 178 26.72 4.16 6.87
C GLY A 178 27.63 5.41 6.84
N ARG A 179 27.06 6.60 6.58
CA ARG A 179 27.73 7.90 6.46
C ARG A 179 28.65 8.01 5.25
N ARG A 180 28.34 7.24 4.21
CA ARG A 180 29.11 7.14 2.97
C ARG A 180 28.14 6.89 1.82
N ALA A 181 28.46 7.43 0.65
CA ALA A 181 27.68 7.22 -0.58
C ALA A 181 28.62 7.21 -1.78
N VAL A 182 28.13 6.84 -2.96
CA VAL A 182 28.88 6.91 -4.22
C VAL A 182 28.35 8.05 -5.07
N THR A 183 29.23 8.92 -5.56
CA THR A 183 28.88 9.97 -6.51
C THR A 183 29.16 9.53 -7.94
N LEU A 184 28.22 9.82 -8.84
CA LEU A 184 28.31 9.61 -10.28
C LEU A 184 28.25 10.99 -10.96
N ILE A 185 29.32 11.38 -11.66
CA ILE A 185 29.49 12.74 -12.21
C ILE A 185 29.55 12.70 -13.74
N GLY A 186 30.39 11.82 -14.29
CA GLY A 186 30.59 11.61 -15.72
C GLY A 186 29.59 10.62 -16.33
N ALA A 187 29.40 10.74 -17.65
CA ALA A 187 28.74 9.68 -18.42
C ALA A 187 29.54 8.38 -18.29
N GLY A 188 28.86 7.26 -18.03
CA GLY A 188 29.47 5.95 -17.83
C GLY A 188 29.97 5.68 -16.41
N ASP A 189 29.90 6.65 -15.49
CA ASP A 189 30.11 6.39 -14.07
C ASP A 189 29.05 5.42 -13.57
N SER A 190 29.47 4.38 -12.85
CA SER A 190 28.54 3.38 -12.35
C SER A 190 28.97 2.76 -11.02
N VAL A 191 27.99 2.17 -10.36
CA VAL A 191 28.14 1.28 -9.21
C VAL A 191 27.39 -0.02 -9.50
N ALA A 192 28.01 -1.15 -9.19
CA ALA A 192 27.42 -2.47 -9.43
C ALA A 192 27.55 -3.42 -8.24
N TRP A 193 26.59 -4.31 -8.08
CA TRP A 193 26.58 -5.35 -7.06
C TRP A 193 26.20 -6.70 -7.63
N THR A 194 26.70 -7.77 -7.02
CA THR A 194 26.32 -9.14 -7.35
C THR A 194 25.28 -9.63 -6.35
N VAL A 195 24.15 -10.11 -6.86
CA VAL A 195 23.05 -10.65 -6.05
C VAL A 195 23.52 -11.90 -5.30
N ALA A 196 23.45 -11.86 -3.98
CA ALA A 196 23.81 -12.99 -3.12
C ALA A 196 22.81 -14.15 -3.26
N ALA A 197 23.26 -15.36 -2.92
CA ALA A 197 22.41 -16.56 -3.00
C ALA A 197 21.18 -16.51 -2.07
N SER A 198 21.28 -15.81 -0.95
CA SER A 198 20.15 -15.57 -0.03
C SER A 198 19.05 -14.69 -0.62
N GLU A 199 19.39 -13.90 -1.65
CA GLU A 199 18.45 -12.95 -2.30
C GLU A 199 17.91 -13.47 -3.63
N ALA A 200 18.15 -14.74 -3.93
CA ALA A 200 17.72 -15.42 -5.14
C ALA A 200 16.19 -15.69 -5.14
N SER A 201 15.42 -14.62 -5.19
CA SER A 201 13.96 -14.58 -5.35
C SER A 201 13.45 -13.13 -5.38
N ALA A 202 14.30 -12.15 -5.08
CA ALA A 202 13.93 -10.75 -5.11
C ALA A 202 13.41 -10.36 -6.50
N ASN A 203 12.36 -9.55 -6.51
CA ASN A 203 11.68 -9.09 -7.73
C ASN A 203 11.23 -7.62 -7.58
N ALA A 204 11.89 -6.89 -6.70
CA ALA A 204 11.78 -5.46 -6.55
C ALA A 204 13.09 -4.86 -6.03
N VAL A 205 13.29 -3.58 -6.34
CA VAL A 205 14.44 -2.77 -5.95
C VAL A 205 13.93 -1.48 -5.35
N VAL A 206 14.47 -1.05 -4.21
CA VAL A 206 14.34 0.31 -3.70
C VAL A 206 15.70 0.98 -3.79
N LEU A 207 15.78 2.17 -4.39
CA LEU A 207 17.00 2.95 -4.52
C LEU A 207 16.88 4.19 -3.64
N ARG A 208 17.83 4.38 -2.73
CA ARG A 208 18.02 5.65 -2.02
C ARG A 208 19.11 6.47 -2.72
N PHE A 209 18.77 7.69 -3.10
CA PHE A 209 19.63 8.55 -3.92
C PHE A 209 19.48 10.02 -3.55
N SER A 210 20.42 10.85 -4.03
CA SER A 210 20.32 12.30 -4.00
C SER A 210 20.67 12.87 -5.38
N ILE A 211 19.88 13.84 -5.84
CA ILE A 211 20.22 14.71 -6.97
C ILE A 211 20.09 16.17 -6.51
N PRO A 212 20.70 17.14 -7.21
CA PRO A 212 20.65 18.54 -6.80
C PRO A 212 19.22 19.09 -6.83
N ASP A 213 18.97 20.09 -5.99
CA ASP A 213 17.75 20.88 -6.03
C ASP A 213 17.81 21.96 -7.12
N ALA A 214 16.65 22.48 -7.49
CA ALA A 214 16.55 23.65 -8.34
C ALA A 214 17.00 24.89 -7.55
N PRO A 215 17.61 25.91 -8.18
CA PRO A 215 18.04 27.13 -7.48
C PRO A 215 16.96 27.85 -6.67
N GLY A 216 15.68 27.67 -7.03
CA GLY A 216 14.52 28.23 -6.34
C GLY A 216 13.79 27.27 -5.41
N GLY A 217 14.29 26.05 -5.19
CA GLY A 217 13.54 24.96 -4.56
C GLY A 217 12.52 24.31 -5.49
N GLY A 218 11.76 23.35 -4.96
CA GLY A 218 10.74 22.61 -5.69
C GLY A 218 11.26 21.41 -6.50
N GLY A 219 12.57 21.13 -6.44
CA GLY A 219 13.20 19.96 -7.04
C GLY A 219 13.57 20.10 -8.51
N LEU A 220 14.47 19.24 -8.94
CA LEU A 220 14.78 18.93 -10.34
C LEU A 220 14.35 17.51 -10.66
N SER A 221 14.23 17.20 -11.94
CA SER A 221 14.09 15.83 -12.43
C SER A 221 15.34 15.40 -13.18
N GLY A 222 15.63 14.10 -13.11
CA GLY A 222 16.77 13.48 -13.74
C GLY A 222 16.52 12.02 -14.06
N SER A 223 17.54 11.34 -14.56
CA SER A 223 17.47 9.89 -14.76
C SER A 223 18.77 9.18 -14.41
N LEU A 224 18.63 7.89 -14.08
CA LEU A 224 19.72 6.96 -13.81
C LEU A 224 19.38 5.61 -14.45
N ASP A 225 20.29 5.04 -15.22
CA ASP A 225 20.04 3.76 -15.87
C ASP A 225 20.22 2.62 -14.86
N LEU A 226 19.28 1.68 -14.87
CA LEU A 226 19.37 0.41 -14.18
C LEU A 226 19.56 -0.70 -15.21
N ALA A 227 20.60 -1.50 -15.06
CA ALA A 227 20.84 -2.70 -15.85
C ALA A 227 21.01 -3.93 -14.96
N ILE A 228 20.42 -5.05 -15.37
CA ILE A 228 20.54 -6.34 -14.70
C ILE A 228 21.02 -7.37 -15.71
N ALA A 229 22.19 -7.94 -15.46
CA ALA A 229 22.78 -9.00 -16.27
C ALA A 229 22.89 -10.29 -15.46
N ASN A 230 22.81 -11.44 -16.13
CA ASN A 230 23.09 -12.71 -15.47
C ASN A 230 24.58 -12.86 -15.13
N LYS A 231 24.94 -13.91 -14.37
CA LYS A 231 26.33 -14.21 -14.00
C LYS A 231 27.32 -14.39 -15.16
N ASN A 232 26.83 -14.57 -16.38
CA ASN A 232 27.63 -14.69 -17.61
C ASN A 232 27.70 -13.37 -18.40
N GLY A 233 27.12 -12.28 -17.88
CA GLY A 233 27.09 -10.96 -18.51
C GLY A 233 25.98 -10.74 -19.53
N ALA A 234 25.05 -11.69 -19.72
CA ALA A 234 23.93 -11.48 -20.64
C ALA A 234 22.84 -10.62 -20.00
N SER A 235 22.41 -9.56 -20.69
CA SER A 235 21.34 -8.68 -20.23
C SER A 235 20.03 -9.44 -19.99
N ARG A 236 19.41 -9.20 -18.83
CA ARG A 236 18.10 -9.74 -18.43
C ARG A 236 17.04 -8.64 -18.32
N PHE A 237 17.45 -7.43 -17.95
CA PHE A 237 16.56 -6.29 -17.78
C PHE A 237 17.37 -5.00 -17.88
N ALA A 238 16.78 -3.95 -18.44
CA ALA A 238 17.32 -2.60 -18.43
C ALA A 238 16.18 -1.59 -18.46
N ASP A 239 16.31 -0.49 -17.70
CA ASP A 239 15.36 0.63 -17.69
C ASP A 239 16.06 1.93 -17.32
N SER A 240 15.46 3.07 -17.65
CA SER A 240 15.93 4.40 -17.25
C SER A 240 15.05 4.89 -16.11
N LEU A 241 15.55 4.79 -14.88
CA LEU A 241 14.84 5.25 -13.68
C LEU A 241 14.71 6.76 -13.74
N GLN A 242 13.48 7.27 -13.60
CA GLN A 242 13.29 8.70 -13.38
C GLN A 242 13.65 9.03 -11.93
N LEU A 243 14.22 10.20 -11.70
CA LEU A 243 14.62 10.68 -10.37
C LEU A 243 14.04 12.09 -10.18
N THR A 244 13.71 12.44 -8.94
CA THR A 244 13.30 13.80 -8.58
C THR A 244 13.89 14.18 -7.23
N SER A 245 14.23 15.46 -7.05
CA SER A 245 14.60 16.02 -5.74
C SER A 245 13.44 16.74 -5.04
N ARG A 246 12.21 16.70 -5.60
CA ARG A 246 11.01 17.39 -5.10
C ARG A 246 10.72 17.17 -3.62
N TYR A 247 10.94 15.96 -3.11
CA TYR A 247 10.64 15.57 -1.72
C TYR A 247 11.85 15.60 -0.79
N SER A 248 13.00 15.96 -1.33
CA SER A 248 14.27 16.16 -0.63
C SER A 248 14.60 17.66 -0.58
N TRP A 249 15.73 18.01 0.03
CA TRP A 249 16.23 19.38 0.17
C TRP A 249 15.32 20.29 0.98
N LEU A 250 15.68 20.41 2.26
CA LEU A 250 15.10 21.37 3.17
C LEU A 250 16.11 22.41 3.63
N TYR A 251 15.64 23.63 3.87
CA TYR A 251 16.45 24.79 4.24
C TYR A 251 15.90 25.43 5.53
N GLY A 252 16.78 25.88 6.43
CA GLY A 252 16.34 26.54 7.67
C GLY A 252 17.14 26.12 8.90
N GLY A 253 16.54 26.18 10.09
CA GLY A 253 17.22 25.94 11.36
C GLY A 253 17.39 24.45 11.68
N VAL A 254 18.29 23.79 10.95
CA VAL A 254 18.53 22.34 11.01
C VAL A 254 18.95 21.81 12.41
N MET A 255 19.17 22.68 13.41
CA MET A 255 19.69 22.29 14.73
C MET A 255 19.02 22.99 15.93
N ASP A 256 18.09 23.92 15.71
CA ASP A 256 17.43 24.68 16.79
C ASP A 256 15.94 24.32 16.96
N GLY A 257 15.45 23.34 16.20
CA GLY A 257 14.05 22.90 16.22
C GLY A 257 13.09 23.86 15.54
N THR A 258 13.60 24.84 14.77
CA THR A 258 12.77 25.77 14.00
C THR A 258 12.34 25.18 12.66
N LYS A 259 11.51 25.93 11.93
CA LYS A 259 10.87 25.48 10.68
C LYS A 259 11.92 25.24 9.58
N LEU A 260 11.73 24.14 8.86
CA LEU A 260 12.41 23.84 7.60
C LEU A 260 11.49 24.13 6.42
N TYR A 261 12.06 24.62 5.33
CA TYR A 261 11.36 25.03 4.11
C TYR A 261 11.88 24.26 2.90
N ASP A 262 10.99 23.93 1.97
CA ASP A 262 11.31 23.33 0.66
C ASP A 262 11.77 24.35 -0.40
N VAL A 263 11.68 25.65 -0.07
CA VAL A 263 12.13 26.77 -0.90
C VAL A 263 13.21 27.56 -0.14
N PRO A 264 14.45 27.66 -0.66
CA PRO A 264 15.57 28.31 0.02
C PRO A 264 15.29 29.77 0.41
N ALA A 265 14.59 30.52 -0.45
CA ALA A 265 14.27 31.93 -0.21
C ALA A 265 13.43 32.15 1.06
N ASN A 266 12.63 31.16 1.45
CA ASN A 266 11.79 31.22 2.65
C ASN A 266 12.59 31.03 3.94
N ALA A 267 13.80 30.49 3.85
CA ALA A 267 14.68 30.26 4.99
C ALA A 267 15.60 31.46 5.28
N THR A 268 15.57 32.53 4.48
CA THR A 268 16.54 33.65 4.50
C THR A 268 16.69 34.38 5.85
N THR A 269 15.75 34.23 6.78
CA THR A 269 15.82 34.78 8.13
C THR A 269 16.70 33.95 9.09
N TYR A 270 17.11 32.74 8.70
CA TYR A 270 17.91 31.83 9.50
C TYR A 270 19.37 31.84 9.06
N ALA A 271 20.31 31.78 10.01
CA ALA A 271 21.75 31.82 9.73
C ALA A 271 22.23 30.65 8.85
N THR A 272 21.50 29.54 8.86
CA THR A 272 21.78 28.31 8.10
C THR A 272 20.91 28.16 6.85
N ALA A 273 20.28 29.23 6.37
CA ALA A 273 19.42 29.23 5.18
C ALA A 273 20.07 28.62 3.92
N ALA A 274 21.40 28.73 3.82
CA ALA A 274 22.18 28.22 2.70
C ALA A 274 22.74 26.80 2.91
N THR A 275 22.52 26.19 4.08
CA THR A 275 22.94 24.82 4.37
C THR A 275 21.73 23.90 4.23
N PRO A 276 21.56 23.21 3.08
CA PRO A 276 20.47 22.29 2.87
C PRO A 276 20.57 21.09 3.81
N THR A 277 19.49 20.36 4.01
CA THR A 277 19.44 19.06 4.68
C THR A 277 18.36 18.18 4.04
N HIS A 278 18.19 16.94 4.50
CA HIS A 278 17.30 15.95 3.89
C HIS A 278 17.63 15.76 2.41
N LEU A 279 18.90 15.51 2.11
CA LEU A 279 19.39 15.50 0.73
C LEU A 279 18.94 14.27 -0.07
N TYR A 280 18.55 13.19 0.61
CA TYR A 280 18.24 11.91 0.00
C TYR A 280 16.75 11.63 -0.03
N ASP A 281 16.32 10.97 -1.10
CA ASP A 281 14.97 10.43 -1.29
C ASP A 281 15.06 8.99 -1.81
N GLU A 282 13.91 8.32 -1.95
CA GLU A 282 13.82 6.92 -2.36
C GLU A 282 12.84 6.72 -3.53
N ILE A 283 13.23 5.87 -4.48
CA ILE A 283 12.32 5.36 -5.52
C ILE A 283 12.23 3.84 -5.45
N GLN A 284 11.06 3.30 -5.78
CA GLN A 284 10.79 1.87 -5.70
C GLN A 284 10.36 1.31 -7.05
N LEU A 285 10.99 0.22 -7.48
CA LEU A 285 10.76 -0.43 -8.77
C LEU A 285 10.38 -1.90 -8.58
N LYS A 286 9.18 -2.28 -9.04
CA LYS A 286 8.82 -3.71 -9.12
C LYS A 286 9.34 -4.30 -10.43
N LEU A 287 10.25 -5.27 -10.35
CA LEU A 287 10.83 -5.91 -11.51
C LEU A 287 9.84 -6.87 -12.21
N PRO A 288 9.91 -6.99 -13.54
CA PRO A 288 9.16 -7.98 -14.31
C PRO A 288 9.84 -9.36 -14.29
N ILE A 289 11.04 -9.42 -13.71
CA ILE A 289 11.86 -10.62 -13.57
C ILE A 289 12.06 -10.94 -12.08
N VAL A 290 12.37 -12.21 -11.81
CA VAL A 290 12.89 -12.66 -10.53
C VAL A 290 14.41 -12.73 -10.63
N LEU A 291 15.11 -12.07 -9.71
CA LEU A 291 16.56 -12.07 -9.62
C LEU A 291 17.07 -13.46 -9.24
N ALA A 292 18.22 -13.82 -9.79
CA ALA A 292 18.93 -15.04 -9.48
C ALA A 292 20.25 -14.74 -8.77
N ALA A 293 20.72 -15.69 -7.96
CA ALA A 293 22.05 -15.64 -7.40
C ALA A 293 23.10 -15.43 -8.50
N GLY A 294 23.98 -14.45 -8.31
CA GLY A 294 25.02 -14.10 -9.28
C GLY A 294 24.57 -13.17 -10.41
N ASP A 295 23.31 -12.75 -10.47
CA ASP A 295 22.94 -11.60 -11.29
C ASP A 295 23.75 -10.37 -10.84
N THR A 296 24.08 -9.48 -11.77
CA THR A 296 24.72 -8.20 -11.47
C THR A 296 23.73 -7.08 -11.70
N ILE A 297 23.51 -6.27 -10.66
CA ILE A 297 22.71 -5.04 -10.71
C ILE A 297 23.68 -3.88 -10.90
N THR A 298 23.48 -3.06 -11.91
CA THR A 298 24.32 -1.90 -12.20
C THR A 298 23.45 -0.65 -12.29
N LEU A 299 23.82 0.38 -11.54
CA LEU A 299 23.30 1.73 -11.71
C LEU A 299 24.36 2.57 -12.42
N SER A 300 23.99 3.15 -13.56
CA SER A 300 24.93 3.91 -14.38
C SER A 300 24.35 5.22 -14.85
N ARG A 301 25.21 6.23 -14.88
CA ARG A 301 24.87 7.53 -15.45
C ARG A 301 25.01 7.49 -16.97
N ASN A 302 23.90 7.63 -17.69
CA ASN A 302 23.90 7.57 -19.17
C ASN A 302 24.64 8.76 -19.81
N MET A 303 24.33 9.99 -19.39
CA MET A 303 24.87 11.22 -19.99
C MET A 303 25.50 12.18 -18.97
N ALA A 304 26.54 12.88 -19.41
CA ALA A 304 27.22 13.92 -18.64
C ALA A 304 26.39 15.23 -18.68
N ALA A 305 25.39 15.24 -17.78
CA ALA A 305 24.57 16.33 -17.21
C ALA A 305 23.73 17.27 -18.10
N ALA A 306 22.52 17.54 -17.58
CA ALA A 306 22.03 18.92 -17.41
C ALA A 306 21.92 19.36 -15.92
N PHE A 307 21.88 18.44 -14.94
CA PHE A 307 21.46 18.76 -13.55
C PHE A 307 22.46 18.44 -12.42
N GLY A 308 23.74 18.14 -12.68
CA GLY A 308 24.79 18.03 -11.64
C GLY A 308 25.09 16.60 -11.13
N VAL A 309 25.56 16.44 -9.89
CA VAL A 309 26.05 15.18 -9.28
C VAL A 309 24.88 14.26 -8.87
N ILE A 310 24.96 12.96 -9.16
CA ILE A 310 24.03 11.97 -8.59
C ILE A 310 24.76 11.24 -7.46
N ALA A 311 24.20 11.20 -6.25
CA ALA A 311 24.69 10.35 -5.18
C ALA A 311 23.79 9.11 -5.04
N VAL A 312 24.39 7.94 -5.00
CA VAL A 312 23.74 6.65 -4.72
C VAL A 312 24.15 6.24 -3.31
N ASP A 313 23.18 6.04 -2.44
CA ASP A 313 23.40 5.57 -1.06
C ASP A 313 23.37 4.05 -1.02
N PHE A 314 22.22 3.45 -1.32
CA PHE A 314 22.07 2.00 -1.39
C PHE A 314 20.97 1.58 -2.35
N VAL A 315 21.00 0.28 -2.67
CA VAL A 315 19.81 -0.43 -3.16
C VAL A 315 19.36 -1.48 -2.16
N GLU A 316 18.04 -1.63 -2.03
CA GLU A 316 17.40 -2.66 -1.24
C GLU A 316 16.67 -3.64 -2.16
N LEU A 317 16.84 -4.94 -1.93
CA LEU A 317 16.18 -6.00 -2.69
C LEU A 317 15.09 -6.65 -1.84
N GLU A 318 13.91 -6.80 -2.45
CA GLU A 318 12.75 -7.40 -1.81
C GLU A 318 12.14 -8.52 -2.66
N THR A 319 11.63 -9.56 -1.99
CA THR A 319 10.73 -10.53 -2.61
C THR A 319 9.29 -10.10 -2.41
N VAL A 320 8.69 -9.53 -3.45
CA VAL A 320 7.28 -9.13 -3.47
C VAL A 320 6.42 -10.35 -3.82
N PRO A 321 5.49 -10.77 -2.94
CA PRO A 321 4.59 -11.88 -3.22
C PRO A 321 3.62 -11.53 -4.36
N ALA A 322 2.92 -12.52 -4.89
CA ALA A 322 1.84 -12.27 -5.85
C ALA A 322 0.77 -11.36 -5.25
N ALA A 323 0.12 -10.56 -6.10
CA ALA A 323 -0.98 -9.69 -5.70
C ALA A 323 -2.10 -10.51 -5.04
N LEU A 324 -2.65 -10.00 -3.93
CA LEU A 324 -3.81 -10.61 -3.29
C LEU A 324 -5.02 -10.50 -4.22
N THR A 325 -5.89 -11.51 -4.17
CA THR A 325 -7.19 -11.50 -4.84
C THR A 325 -8.28 -11.08 -3.84
N PRO A 326 -9.40 -10.49 -4.31
CA PRO A 326 -10.52 -10.16 -3.42
C PRO A 326 -11.05 -11.41 -2.70
N ALA A 327 -11.17 -11.34 -1.37
CA ALA A 327 -11.81 -12.40 -0.59
C ALA A 327 -13.35 -12.36 -0.78
N SER A 328 -14.02 -13.49 -0.56
CA SER A 328 -15.49 -13.55 -0.55
C SER A 328 -16.06 -12.53 0.44
N GLY A 329 -17.05 -11.75 0.00
CA GLY A 329 -17.66 -10.69 0.79
C GLY A 329 -17.00 -9.32 0.62
N TYR A 330 -15.98 -9.15 -0.21
CA TYR A 330 -15.45 -7.82 -0.54
C TYR A 330 -16.04 -7.28 -1.84
N LEU A 331 -16.36 -5.99 -1.86
CA LEU A 331 -16.75 -5.26 -3.07
C LEU A 331 -15.51 -4.67 -3.73
N SER A 332 -15.26 -4.97 -5.01
CA SER A 332 -14.14 -4.36 -5.73
C SER A 332 -14.35 -2.86 -5.91
N LEU A 333 -13.31 -2.05 -5.71
CA LEU A 333 -13.34 -0.61 -5.92
C LEU A 333 -13.62 -0.24 -7.39
N THR A 334 -13.25 -1.13 -8.32
CA THR A 334 -13.54 -0.99 -9.76
C THR A 334 -14.85 -1.65 -10.19
N ASP A 335 -15.65 -2.17 -9.24
CA ASP A 335 -17.00 -2.66 -9.53
C ASP A 335 -17.83 -1.52 -10.17
N PRO A 336 -18.68 -1.80 -11.17
CA PRO A 336 -19.46 -0.76 -11.85
C PRO A 336 -20.32 0.12 -10.93
N ARG A 337 -20.66 -0.35 -9.74
CA ARG A 337 -21.39 0.43 -8.71
C ARG A 337 -20.52 1.48 -8.03
N CYS A 338 -19.19 1.32 -8.07
CA CYS A 338 -18.22 2.25 -7.49
C CYS A 338 -17.49 3.03 -8.58
N GLY A 339 -17.01 2.34 -9.61
CA GLY A 339 -16.51 2.93 -10.85
C GLY A 339 -15.12 3.57 -10.77
N ALA A 340 -14.29 3.22 -9.79
CA ALA A 340 -12.95 3.82 -9.71
C ALA A 340 -12.09 3.44 -10.92
N ILE A 341 -11.20 4.36 -11.29
CA ILE A 341 -10.32 4.24 -12.43
C ILE A 341 -8.89 4.09 -11.89
N ALA A 342 -8.33 2.90 -12.09
CA ALA A 342 -6.90 2.67 -11.91
C ALA A 342 -6.16 3.17 -13.15
N LEU A 343 -5.07 3.91 -12.95
CA LEU A 343 -4.10 4.15 -14.00
C LEU A 343 -3.01 3.08 -13.94
N ASP A 344 -2.77 2.48 -15.11
CA ASP A 344 -1.63 1.64 -15.42
C ASP A 344 -0.83 2.37 -16.51
N LEU A 345 0.23 3.08 -16.12
CA LEU A 345 0.88 4.05 -17.00
C LEU A 345 1.72 3.42 -18.14
N ARG A 346 1.78 2.09 -18.31
CA ARG A 346 2.43 1.49 -19.50
C ARG A 346 1.68 0.27 -20.04
N ASN A 347 1.08 0.41 -21.22
CA ASN A 347 0.46 -0.64 -22.06
C ASN A 347 1.45 -1.75 -22.53
N SER A 348 2.47 -2.17 -21.77
CA SER A 348 3.57 -2.99 -22.30
C SER A 348 4.18 -4.00 -21.33
N ASN A 349 3.43 -4.70 -20.46
CA ASN A 349 3.99 -5.78 -19.61
C ASN A 349 5.26 -5.38 -18.81
N SER A 350 5.50 -4.07 -18.63
CA SER A 350 6.75 -3.50 -18.17
C SER A 350 6.46 -2.56 -17.01
N VAL A 351 6.76 -3.07 -15.81
CA VAL A 351 7.44 -2.35 -14.72
C VAL A 351 6.73 -1.11 -14.18
N PHE A 352 6.27 -1.24 -12.92
CA PHE A 352 5.81 -0.12 -12.11
C PHE A 352 7.03 0.70 -11.62
N ASP A 353 7.22 1.90 -12.16
CA ASP A 353 8.23 2.88 -11.73
C ASP A 353 7.71 3.77 -10.58
N GLY A 354 8.61 4.05 -9.63
CA GLY A 354 8.45 4.83 -8.42
C GLY A 354 8.75 6.32 -8.59
N ALA A 355 8.98 6.81 -9.80
CA ALA A 355 9.27 8.24 -10.04
C ALA A 355 8.51 8.88 -11.20
N ASP A 356 7.44 8.25 -11.69
CA ASP A 356 6.50 8.95 -12.57
C ASP A 356 5.46 9.71 -11.73
N ASP A 357 5.97 10.72 -11.01
CA ASP A 357 5.23 11.84 -10.45
C ASP A 357 5.63 13.11 -11.22
N SER A 358 5.79 13.01 -12.53
CA SER A 358 5.95 14.19 -13.37
C SER A 358 4.59 14.90 -13.46
N SER A 359 4.21 15.54 -12.36
CA SER A 359 3.20 16.60 -12.27
C SER A 359 3.63 17.89 -13.00
N TYR A 360 4.51 17.77 -14.00
CA TYR A 360 4.77 18.77 -15.03
C TYR A 360 4.67 18.14 -16.42
N GLY A 361 3.44 17.94 -16.89
CA GLY A 361 3.08 18.16 -18.29
C GLY A 361 3.80 17.36 -19.39
N SER A 362 4.35 16.18 -19.14
CA SER A 362 4.94 15.37 -20.21
C SER A 362 4.28 14.00 -20.35
N VAL A 363 3.38 13.93 -21.33
CA VAL A 363 3.02 12.73 -22.12
C VAL A 363 2.24 11.65 -21.39
N PHE A 364 0.92 11.85 -21.26
CA PHE A 364 0.01 10.71 -21.29
C PHE A 364 -0.02 10.12 -22.70
N ASN A 365 0.67 9.00 -22.92
CA ASN A 365 0.23 8.07 -23.94
C ASN A 365 -1.08 7.44 -23.44
N ALA A 366 -2.12 7.48 -24.28
CA ALA A 366 -3.44 6.96 -23.97
C ALA A 366 -3.37 5.57 -23.30
N VAL A 367 -3.78 5.49 -22.03
CA VAL A 367 -3.99 4.21 -21.33
C VAL A 367 -5.36 3.69 -21.77
N ILE A 368 -5.35 2.57 -22.48
CA ILE A 368 -6.56 1.90 -22.97
C ILE A 368 -7.08 1.01 -21.83
N GLY A 369 -7.96 1.54 -20.99
CA GLY A 369 -8.80 0.72 -20.13
C GLY A 369 -9.94 0.11 -20.94
N ILE A 370 -9.97 -1.21 -21.09
CA ILE A 370 -11.09 -1.90 -21.76
C ILE A 370 -12.30 -1.85 -20.81
N ASN A 371 -13.20 -0.88 -21.00
CA ASN A 371 -14.58 -0.97 -20.53
C ASN A 371 -15.43 -1.60 -21.65
N PRO A 372 -15.94 -2.84 -21.50
CA PRO A 372 -16.73 -3.51 -22.54
C PRO A 372 -18.09 -2.84 -22.84
N TYR A 373 -18.42 -1.69 -22.25
CA TYR A 373 -19.67 -0.94 -22.50
C TYR A 373 -19.50 0.48 -23.08
N ASN A 374 -18.34 0.87 -23.60
CA ASN A 374 -18.24 2.11 -24.39
C ASN A 374 -17.22 2.02 -25.55
N PRO A 375 -17.66 2.02 -26.82
CA PRO A 375 -16.76 1.92 -27.97
C PRO A 375 -16.36 3.30 -28.49
N ALA A 376 -15.15 3.79 -28.18
CA ALA A 376 -14.39 4.69 -29.07
C ALA A 376 -12.96 4.91 -28.54
N SER A 377 -11.99 4.73 -29.43
CA SER A 377 -10.56 5.03 -29.29
C SER A 377 -10.25 6.53 -29.47
N PHE A 378 -9.26 7.07 -28.74
CA PHE A 378 -8.84 8.48 -28.85
C PHE A 378 -7.31 8.65 -28.88
N SER A 379 -6.86 9.67 -29.60
CA SER A 379 -5.49 10.20 -29.61
C SER A 379 -5.52 11.72 -29.36
N VAL A 380 -4.61 12.25 -28.56
CA VAL A 380 -4.46 13.71 -28.31
C VAL A 380 -3.01 14.13 -28.58
N GLN A 381 -2.83 15.31 -29.20
CA GLN A 381 -1.57 16.05 -29.22
C GLN A 381 -1.64 17.19 -28.21
N GLU A 382 -0.59 17.39 -27.41
CA GLU A 382 -0.49 18.51 -26.47
C GLU A 382 0.86 19.27 -26.59
N LYS A 383 0.81 20.54 -26.18
CA LYS A 383 1.68 21.68 -26.52
C LYS A 383 3.02 21.67 -25.77
N VAL A 384 4.10 22.04 -26.47
CA VAL A 384 5.50 21.78 -26.09
C VAL A 384 6.17 22.90 -25.26
N THR A 385 5.51 23.97 -24.79
CA THR A 385 6.19 25.00 -23.94
C THR A 385 5.24 25.92 -23.16
N TYR A 386 5.54 26.19 -21.88
CA TYR A 386 4.88 27.19 -21.02
C TYR A 386 5.78 28.44 -20.82
N SER A 387 5.17 29.62 -20.70
CA SER A 387 5.87 30.91 -20.53
C SER A 387 5.60 31.54 -19.16
N THR A 388 6.47 32.46 -18.74
CA THR A 388 6.64 32.98 -17.36
C THR A 388 5.59 34.01 -16.89
N ASN A 389 4.32 33.95 -17.31
CA ASN A 389 3.30 34.93 -16.90
C ASN A 389 2.06 34.27 -16.23
N PRO A 390 1.85 34.45 -14.90
CA PRO A 390 0.76 33.82 -14.16
C PRO A 390 -0.66 34.29 -14.52
N ALA A 391 -0.81 35.46 -15.16
CA ALA A 391 -2.12 36.00 -15.51
C ALA A 391 -2.71 35.43 -16.82
N SER A 392 -1.93 34.63 -17.57
CA SER A 392 -2.39 33.95 -18.79
C SER A 392 -2.78 32.48 -18.61
N ASP A 393 -2.57 31.90 -17.41
CA ASP A 393 -3.00 30.53 -17.07
C ASP A 393 -4.33 30.49 -16.30
N ALA A 394 -4.82 31.65 -15.85
CA ALA A 394 -6.18 31.78 -15.36
C ALA A 394 -7.12 32.03 -16.56
N LEU A 395 -8.00 31.05 -16.84
CA LEU A 395 -9.03 30.99 -17.89
C LEU A 395 -8.66 30.12 -19.11
N GLN A 396 -8.81 28.80 -18.97
CA GLN A 396 -9.47 27.97 -19.99
C GLN A 396 -9.94 26.62 -19.44
N ASP A 397 -10.82 26.70 -18.44
CA ASP A 397 -11.82 25.65 -18.20
C ASP A 397 -13.10 26.09 -18.89
N THR A 398 -13.13 26.04 -20.23
CA THR A 398 -14.37 26.19 -21.00
C THR A 398 -14.47 25.16 -22.10
N VAL A 399 -15.45 24.28 -21.89
CA VAL A 399 -15.94 23.27 -22.80
C VAL A 399 -16.56 23.95 -24.03
N ALA A 400 -16.09 23.61 -25.23
CA ALA A 400 -16.96 23.62 -26.40
C ALA A 400 -17.73 22.29 -26.37
N SER A 401 -19.00 22.34 -25.97
CA SER A 401 -19.92 21.20 -26.01
C SER A 401 -19.92 20.58 -27.41
N ALA A 402 -19.85 19.26 -27.58
CA ALA A 402 -20.77 18.27 -27.03
C ALA A 402 -20.11 16.90 -26.81
N ALA A 403 -20.53 16.21 -25.74
CA ALA A 403 -20.20 14.82 -25.39
C ALA A 403 -18.71 14.52 -25.07
N SER A 404 -18.40 14.77 -23.79
CA SER A 404 -17.30 14.22 -22.97
C SER A 404 -15.87 14.35 -23.49
N ALA A 405 -15.34 15.56 -23.33
CA ALA A 405 -13.91 15.86 -23.27
C ALA A 405 -13.22 15.14 -22.08
N GLY A 406 -11.93 14.83 -22.24
CA GLY A 406 -11.11 14.05 -21.32
C GLY A 406 -11.03 14.61 -19.89
N MET A 407 -10.88 13.70 -18.92
CA MET A 407 -10.83 14.01 -17.49
C MET A 407 -9.42 14.48 -17.08
N SER A 408 -9.32 15.62 -16.38
CA SER A 408 -8.05 16.08 -15.79
C SER A 408 -7.60 15.19 -14.63
N MET A 409 -6.33 15.27 -14.22
CA MET A 409 -5.81 14.53 -13.06
C MET A 409 -6.56 14.86 -11.76
N PHE A 410 -7.00 16.12 -11.61
CA PHE A 410 -7.85 16.55 -10.50
C PHE A 410 -9.24 15.93 -10.55
N ALA A 411 -9.87 15.93 -11.73
CA ALA A 411 -11.17 15.32 -11.91
C ALA A 411 -11.10 13.79 -11.69
N LEU A 412 -9.99 13.16 -12.08
CA LEU A 412 -9.73 11.74 -11.81
C LEU A 412 -9.55 11.48 -10.30
N ALA A 413 -8.83 12.34 -9.60
CA ALA A 413 -8.63 12.23 -8.16
C ALA A 413 -9.94 12.41 -7.38
N ASP A 414 -10.76 13.38 -7.77
CA ASP A 414 -12.10 13.59 -7.19
C ASP A 414 -13.03 12.42 -7.50
N HIS A 415 -13.01 11.93 -8.75
CA HIS A 415 -13.79 10.76 -9.18
C HIS A 415 -13.44 9.54 -8.34
N ASN A 416 -12.16 9.21 -8.20
CA ASN A 416 -11.70 8.07 -7.41
C ASN A 416 -12.01 8.22 -5.92
N LEU A 417 -11.93 9.43 -5.35
CA LEU A 417 -12.37 9.67 -3.97
C LEU A 417 -13.88 9.41 -3.84
N HIS A 418 -14.69 9.89 -4.78
CA HIS A 418 -16.14 9.66 -4.78
C HIS A 418 -16.48 8.18 -4.95
N SER A 419 -15.76 7.46 -5.80
CA SER A 419 -15.88 6.01 -5.97
C SER A 419 -15.56 5.27 -4.67
N LEU A 420 -14.50 5.64 -3.96
CA LEU A 420 -14.15 5.07 -2.64
C LEU A 420 -15.27 5.28 -1.62
N GLN A 421 -15.78 6.51 -1.50
CA GLN A 421 -16.87 6.85 -0.59
C GLN A 421 -18.13 6.03 -0.90
N THR A 422 -18.48 5.93 -2.18
CA THR A 422 -19.62 5.13 -2.66
C THR A 422 -19.46 3.65 -2.33
N CYS A 423 -18.28 3.09 -2.60
CA CYS A 423 -17.97 1.69 -2.31
C CYS A 423 -18.05 1.36 -0.82
N LEU A 424 -17.49 2.23 0.04
CA LEU A 424 -17.56 2.07 1.48
C LEU A 424 -19.00 2.17 2.00
N ALA A 425 -19.81 3.09 1.45
CA ALA A 425 -21.21 3.21 1.82
C ALA A 425 -22.02 1.97 1.44
N LEU A 426 -21.79 1.42 0.24
CA LEU A 426 -22.42 0.17 -0.21
C LEU A 426 -22.03 -1.03 0.67
N ALA A 427 -20.75 -1.14 1.03
CA ALA A 427 -20.28 -2.19 1.92
C ALA A 427 -20.86 -2.04 3.34
N ALA A 428 -20.95 -0.82 3.86
CA ALA A 428 -21.48 -0.53 5.19
C ALA A 428 -23.02 -0.60 5.31
N ALA A 429 -23.75 -0.71 4.19
CA ALA A 429 -25.21 -0.72 4.21
C ALA A 429 -25.77 -1.98 4.90
N SER A 430 -26.77 -1.79 5.77
CA SER A 430 -27.47 -2.90 6.45
C SER A 430 -28.04 -3.90 5.45
N GLY A 431 -27.67 -5.18 5.60
CA GLY A 431 -28.12 -6.25 4.69
C GLY A 431 -27.27 -6.43 3.44
N SER A 432 -26.15 -5.71 3.29
CA SER A 432 -25.23 -5.89 2.15
C SER A 432 -24.55 -7.27 2.13
N GLY A 433 -24.36 -7.89 3.29
CA GLY A 433 -23.58 -9.14 3.43
C GLY A 433 -22.09 -8.96 3.10
N LEU A 434 -21.63 -7.73 2.90
CA LEU A 434 -20.25 -7.41 2.56
C LEU A 434 -19.40 -7.21 3.82
N ALA A 435 -18.17 -7.71 3.77
CA ALA A 435 -17.13 -7.55 4.79
C ALA A 435 -16.26 -6.30 4.58
N GLY A 436 -16.27 -5.71 3.36
CA GLY A 436 -15.46 -4.54 3.06
C GLY A 436 -15.32 -4.21 1.58
N VAL A 437 -14.36 -3.34 1.27
CA VAL A 437 -13.97 -2.92 -0.08
C VAL A 437 -12.58 -3.44 -0.39
N PHE A 438 -12.43 -4.09 -1.55
CA PHE A 438 -11.15 -4.53 -2.07
C PHE A 438 -10.64 -3.51 -3.10
N VAL A 439 -9.38 -3.11 -3.00
CA VAL A 439 -8.70 -2.20 -3.94
C VAL A 439 -7.81 -3.07 -4.84
N PRO A 440 -8.15 -3.23 -6.13
CA PRO A 440 -7.32 -4.00 -7.06
C PRO A 440 -5.91 -3.40 -7.24
N PRO A 441 -4.98 -4.12 -7.91
CA PRO A 441 -3.73 -3.54 -8.38
C PRO A 441 -4.00 -2.33 -9.28
N GLY A 442 -3.23 -1.26 -9.08
CA GLY A 442 -3.35 -0.02 -9.82
C GLY A 442 -2.90 1.20 -9.02
N ARG A 443 -2.64 2.29 -9.73
CA ARG A 443 -2.46 3.61 -9.14
C ARG A 443 -3.78 4.37 -9.18
N TYR A 444 -4.28 4.75 -8.01
CA TYR A 444 -5.50 5.50 -7.83
C TYR A 444 -5.14 6.89 -7.33
N TYR A 445 -5.20 7.87 -8.23
CA TYR A 445 -5.09 9.27 -7.82
C TYR A 445 -6.29 9.63 -6.96
N VAL A 446 -6.06 10.29 -5.84
CA VAL A 446 -7.08 10.65 -4.85
C VAL A 446 -6.66 11.94 -4.13
N ARG A 447 -7.63 12.82 -3.84
CA ARG A 447 -7.41 13.99 -2.99
C ARG A 447 -8.58 14.21 -2.06
N GLY A 448 -8.32 14.69 -0.85
CA GLY A 448 -9.35 15.08 0.11
C GLY A 448 -9.59 14.03 1.19
N VAL A 449 -10.75 14.13 1.84
CA VAL A 449 -11.07 13.34 3.04
C VAL A 449 -11.90 12.11 2.66
N LEU A 450 -11.41 10.93 3.02
CA LEU A 450 -12.12 9.67 2.95
C LEU A 450 -12.72 9.32 4.33
N PRO A 451 -14.02 9.56 4.57
CA PRO A 451 -14.70 9.11 5.77
C PRO A 451 -14.91 7.60 5.74
N VAL A 452 -14.39 6.87 6.73
CA VAL A 452 -14.49 5.42 6.84
C VAL A 452 -15.45 5.02 7.97
N PRO A 453 -16.57 4.34 7.68
CA PRO A 453 -17.51 3.86 8.70
C PRO A 453 -16.91 2.83 9.68
N SER A 454 -17.57 2.56 10.80
CA SER A 454 -17.19 1.47 11.71
C SER A 454 -17.40 0.08 11.07
N ASN A 455 -16.67 -0.92 11.56
CA ASN A 455 -16.78 -2.34 11.21
C ASN A 455 -16.58 -2.64 9.72
N ILE A 456 -15.72 -1.88 9.05
CA ILE A 456 -15.44 -2.04 7.62
C ILE A 456 -13.97 -2.32 7.37
N ALA A 457 -13.68 -3.15 6.37
CA ALA A 457 -12.33 -3.35 5.86
C ALA A 457 -12.13 -2.62 4.52
N LEU A 458 -11.01 -1.93 4.38
CA LEU A 458 -10.45 -1.52 3.09
C LEU A 458 -9.15 -2.30 2.89
N GLN A 459 -9.13 -3.19 1.91
CA GLN A 459 -8.01 -4.09 1.67
C GLN A 459 -7.49 -3.93 0.24
N GLY A 460 -6.22 -3.61 0.06
CA GLY A 460 -5.60 -3.65 -1.26
C GLY A 460 -5.03 -5.01 -1.64
N ALA A 461 -4.45 -5.07 -2.83
CA ALA A 461 -3.81 -6.24 -3.40
C ALA A 461 -2.36 -6.45 -2.89
N GLY A 462 -1.85 -5.57 -2.05
CA GLY A 462 -0.47 -5.50 -1.54
C GLY A 462 0.11 -4.11 -1.78
N MET A 463 1.04 -3.65 -0.92
CA MET A 463 1.60 -2.29 -0.99
C MET A 463 2.34 -1.97 -2.30
N TRP A 464 2.88 -3.00 -2.94
CA TRP A 464 3.52 -2.90 -4.26
C TRP A 464 2.52 -2.84 -5.43
N TYR A 465 1.24 -3.13 -5.19
CA TYR A 465 0.21 -3.28 -6.22
C TYR A 465 -0.88 -2.22 -6.15
N SER A 466 -1.44 -1.98 -4.97
CA SER A 466 -2.51 -0.99 -4.78
C SER A 466 -1.94 0.28 -4.18
N LYS A 467 -1.91 1.35 -4.97
CA LYS A 467 -1.28 2.63 -4.60
C LYS A 467 -2.31 3.74 -4.66
N PHE A 468 -2.54 4.42 -3.54
CA PHE A 468 -3.21 5.72 -3.53
C PHE A 468 -2.17 6.80 -3.69
N THR A 469 -2.36 7.70 -4.65
CA THR A 469 -1.40 8.75 -4.97
C THR A 469 -2.08 10.09 -4.84
N ALA A 470 -1.49 11.00 -4.07
CA ALA A 470 -1.92 12.37 -3.98
C ALA A 470 -1.81 13.06 -5.35
N VAL A 471 -2.57 14.13 -5.55
CA VAL A 471 -2.36 15.04 -6.68
C VAL A 471 -1.91 16.38 -6.14
N ASP A 472 -0.91 16.98 -6.77
CA ASP A 472 -0.52 18.35 -6.49
C ASP A 472 -1.70 19.27 -6.74
N THR A 473 -2.27 19.88 -5.70
CA THR A 473 -3.20 21.00 -5.92
C THR A 473 -2.42 22.26 -6.20
N GLU A 474 -3.07 23.25 -6.82
CA GLU A 474 -2.59 24.63 -6.72
C GLU A 474 -2.14 24.91 -5.28
N ALA A 475 -1.02 25.61 -5.15
CA ALA A 475 -0.39 25.89 -3.87
C ALA A 475 -1.48 26.29 -2.85
N PRO A 476 -1.58 25.59 -1.71
CA PRO A 476 -2.64 25.85 -0.76
C PRO A 476 -2.61 27.33 -0.38
N SER A 477 -3.72 28.01 -0.65
CA SER A 477 -3.84 29.43 -0.32
C SER A 477 -3.67 29.59 1.19
N ALA A 478 -2.84 30.54 1.63
CA ALA A 478 -2.72 30.84 3.05
C ALA A 478 -4.10 31.25 3.59
N VAL A 479 -4.66 30.48 4.52
CA VAL A 479 -5.90 30.85 5.22
C VAL A 479 -5.53 31.33 6.61
N THR A 480 -6.02 32.53 6.91
CA THR A 480 -5.90 33.10 8.24
C THR A 480 -7.17 32.80 9.03
N VAL A 481 -7.06 31.98 10.08
CA VAL A 481 -8.13 31.76 11.06
C VAL A 481 -7.68 32.37 12.39
N ASN A 482 -8.47 33.29 12.94
CA ASN A 482 -8.22 33.94 14.22
C ASN A 482 -6.84 34.61 14.34
N GLY A 483 -6.39 35.30 13.28
CA GLY A 483 -5.11 36.02 13.28
C GLY A 483 -3.86 35.12 13.20
N ARG A 484 -4.04 33.80 13.05
CA ARG A 484 -2.98 32.86 12.68
C ARG A 484 -3.10 32.54 11.20
N THR A 485 -2.11 32.96 10.43
CA THR A 485 -1.97 32.57 9.03
C THR A 485 -1.38 31.17 8.99
N GLY A 486 -2.17 30.21 8.53
CA GLY A 486 -1.73 28.84 8.25
C GLY A 486 -1.90 28.53 6.78
N ILE A 487 -1.28 27.44 6.33
CA ILE A 487 -1.57 26.88 5.02
C ILE A 487 -2.95 26.21 5.12
N ALA A 488 -3.92 26.69 4.34
CA ALA A 488 -5.21 26.01 4.28
C ALA A 488 -5.08 24.78 3.40
N GLY A 489 -5.22 23.64 4.04
CA GLY A 489 -5.57 22.42 3.36
C GLY A 489 -4.37 21.57 3.03
N LEU A 490 -4.44 20.34 3.54
CA LEU A 490 -3.98 19.13 2.88
C LEU A 490 -4.70 18.92 1.53
N SER A 491 -4.98 20.00 0.78
CA SER A 491 -5.59 19.93 -0.53
C SER A 491 -4.62 19.17 -1.41
N GLY A 492 -4.98 17.96 -1.80
CA GLY A 492 -4.14 17.06 -2.59
C GLY A 492 -3.87 15.71 -1.94
N ASN A 493 -3.77 15.65 -0.61
CA ASN A 493 -3.54 14.39 0.10
C ASN A 493 -4.83 13.64 0.40
N LEU A 494 -4.73 12.31 0.46
CA LEU A 494 -5.77 11.45 1.02
C LEU A 494 -5.71 11.50 2.55
N VAL A 495 -6.78 11.98 3.17
CA VAL A 495 -6.95 11.98 4.63
C VAL A 495 -8.02 10.97 4.99
N ILE A 496 -7.66 9.91 5.71
CA ILE A 496 -8.62 8.92 6.19
C ILE A 496 -9.15 9.37 7.56
N SER A 497 -10.46 9.52 7.69
CA SER A 497 -11.09 10.04 8.91
C SER A 497 -12.35 9.27 9.30
N SER A 498 -12.87 9.55 10.50
CA SER A 498 -14.19 9.05 10.93
C SER A 498 -15.31 10.02 10.53
N PRO A 499 -16.49 9.54 10.11
CA PRO A 499 -17.62 10.42 9.76
C PRO A 499 -18.17 11.24 10.93
N THR A 500 -18.04 10.77 12.19
CA THR A 500 -18.72 11.35 13.37
C THR A 500 -17.83 11.50 14.62
N GLY A 501 -16.50 11.62 14.46
CA GLY A 501 -15.57 11.78 15.59
C GLY A 501 -15.10 10.47 16.25
N GLY A 502 -15.39 9.32 15.63
CA GLY A 502 -14.78 8.03 15.94
C GLY A 502 -15.36 6.89 15.09
N SER A 503 -14.50 6.03 14.56
CA SER A 503 -14.87 4.77 13.91
C SER A 503 -14.17 3.61 14.62
N THR A 504 -14.87 2.50 14.85
CA THR A 504 -14.33 1.31 15.53
C THR A 504 -14.41 0.09 14.63
N GLY A 505 -13.54 -0.90 14.81
CA GLY A 505 -13.53 -2.10 13.96
C GLY A 505 -13.14 -1.83 12.50
N VAL A 506 -12.43 -0.73 12.23
CA VAL A 506 -11.90 -0.40 10.90
C VAL A 506 -10.62 -1.19 10.65
N ARG A 507 -10.49 -1.80 9.46
CA ARG A 507 -9.26 -2.46 9.02
C ARG A 507 -8.77 -1.87 7.70
N LEU A 508 -7.60 -1.25 7.73
CA LEU A 508 -6.90 -0.75 6.53
C LEU A 508 -5.67 -1.62 6.32
N SER A 509 -5.51 -2.24 5.15
CA SER A 509 -4.37 -3.14 4.92
C SER A 509 -4.03 -3.34 3.45
N ASN A 510 -2.78 -3.73 3.18
CA ASN A 510 -2.32 -4.22 1.87
C ASN A 510 -2.41 -3.18 0.73
N PHE A 511 -2.18 -1.90 1.01
CA PHE A 511 -2.01 -0.86 0.00
C PHE A 511 -0.96 0.16 0.48
N ALA A 512 -0.44 0.97 -0.43
CA ALA A 512 0.45 2.08 -0.13
C ALA A 512 -0.26 3.42 -0.38
N ILE A 513 0.14 4.45 0.37
CA ILE A 513 -0.27 5.84 0.14
C ILE A 513 0.99 6.64 -0.15
N PHE A 514 1.01 7.29 -1.32
CA PHE A 514 2.04 8.23 -1.75
C PHE A 514 1.45 9.63 -1.58
N GLY A 515 1.91 10.34 -0.54
CA GLY A 515 1.53 11.73 -0.31
C GLY A 515 2.34 12.68 -1.19
N ASN A 516 1.99 13.97 -1.14
CA ASN A 516 2.71 15.04 -1.85
C ASN A 516 3.29 16.11 -0.90
N VAL A 517 3.53 15.75 0.36
CA VAL A 517 4.06 16.69 1.35
C VAL A 517 5.55 16.91 1.10
N THR A 518 5.94 18.14 0.79
CA THR A 518 7.33 18.55 0.55
C THR A 518 7.98 19.20 1.77
N GLN A 519 7.19 19.71 2.73
CA GLN A 519 7.67 20.32 3.96
C GLN A 519 6.70 20.11 5.11
N ARG A 520 7.18 20.29 6.35
CA ARG A 520 6.35 20.22 7.56
C ARG A 520 5.66 21.55 7.82
N ASP A 521 4.34 21.51 7.97
CA ASP A 521 3.57 22.64 8.52
C ASP A 521 3.74 22.74 10.04
N VAL A 522 3.85 23.97 10.54
CA VAL A 522 4.12 24.29 11.95
C VAL A 522 3.01 25.16 12.52
#